data_AF-A0A2G6EVG5-F1
#
_entry.id   AF-A0A2G6EVG5-F1
#
_cell.length_a   1.000
_cell.length_b   1.000
_cell.length_c   1.000
_cell.angle_alpha   90.00
_cell.angle_beta   90.00
_cell.angle_gamma   90.00
#
_symmetry.space_group_name_H-M   'P 1'
#
loop_
_entity.id
_entity.type
_entity.pdbx_description
1 polymer ?
#
loop_
_entity_poly.entity_id
_entity_poly.type
_entity_poly.pdbx_seq_one_letter_code
_entity_poly.pdbx_strand_id
1 'polypeptide(L)'
;MIIHCLNHSDNSQMLEQFMVACAVRQKPVKLLYAAEYLDIDTPGKDSYELFDAGLDFAMLVTDKQCYLKSRQDLSAFLPVCEADWVLQIGEIYTPTVVLTVTDSSVVINHNRQFAINEFNALISYLEEYHAKRK
;
A
#
# COMPACT_ATOMS: atom_id res chain seq x y z
N MET A 1 -5.29 -10.83 -0.37
CA MET A 1 -5.06 -10.45 -1.78
C MET A 1 -4.07 -9.31 -1.83
N ILE A 2 -2.94 -9.50 -2.52
CA ILE A 2 -1.93 -8.45 -2.73
C ILE A 2 -2.17 -7.78 -4.09
N ILE A 3 -2.32 -6.47 -4.09
CA ILE A 3 -2.61 -5.62 -5.25
C ILE A 3 -1.45 -4.63 -5.42
N HIS A 4 -0.69 -4.71 -6.51
CA HIS A 4 0.35 -3.73 -6.83
C HIS A 4 -0.20 -2.65 -7.76
N CYS A 5 -0.09 -1.39 -7.35
CA CYS A 5 -0.52 -0.23 -8.13
C CYS A 5 0.68 0.43 -8.85
N LEU A 6 0.70 0.34 -10.19
CA LEU A 6 1.70 0.98 -11.06
C LEU A 6 1.20 2.33 -11.57
N ASN A 7 2.13 3.22 -11.93
CA ASN A 7 1.87 4.53 -12.55
C ASN A 7 0.91 5.42 -11.76
N HIS A 8 1.01 5.39 -10.44
CA HIS A 8 0.33 6.36 -9.57
C HIS A 8 1.33 7.44 -9.17
N SER A 9 0.84 8.65 -8.93
CA SER A 9 1.60 9.69 -8.21
C SER A 9 1.29 9.60 -6.71
N ASP A 10 2.20 10.01 -5.84
CA ASP A 10 1.98 10.02 -4.38
C ASP A 10 0.77 10.90 -3.98
N ASN A 11 0.37 11.84 -4.85
CA ASN A 11 -0.81 12.71 -4.71
C ASN A 11 -2.02 12.23 -5.53
N SER A 12 -2.11 10.92 -5.76
CA SER A 12 -3.15 10.30 -6.57
C SER A 12 -4.53 10.42 -5.88
N GLN A 13 -5.32 11.39 -6.32
CA GLN A 13 -6.75 11.50 -5.99
C GLN A 13 -7.51 10.18 -6.27
N MET A 14 -7.02 9.39 -7.24
CA MET A 14 -7.54 8.06 -7.57
C MET A 14 -7.39 7.09 -6.39
N LEU A 15 -6.20 7.02 -5.78
CA LEU A 15 -5.93 6.16 -4.63
C LEU A 15 -6.85 6.51 -3.45
N GLU A 16 -7.01 7.79 -3.16
CA GLU A 16 -7.95 8.25 -2.13
C GLU A 16 -9.39 7.82 -2.45
N GLN A 17 -9.85 8.04 -3.69
CA GLN A 17 -11.21 7.65 -4.10
C GLN A 17 -11.42 6.13 -4.05
N PHE A 18 -10.42 5.34 -4.44
CA PHE A 18 -10.46 3.89 -4.34
C PHE A 18 -10.55 3.43 -2.88
N MET A 19 -9.73 4.00 -2.00
CA MET A 19 -9.74 3.69 -0.57
C MET A 19 -11.07 4.07 0.07
N VAL A 20 -11.64 5.24 -0.28
CA VAL A 20 -12.98 5.66 0.15
C VAL A 20 -14.05 4.67 -0.32
N ALA A 21 -14.01 4.25 -1.59
CA ALA A 21 -14.95 3.28 -2.12
C ALA A 21 -14.86 1.91 -1.42
N CYS A 22 -13.64 1.45 -1.07
CA CYS A 22 -13.44 0.25 -0.26
C CYS A 22 -14.00 0.41 1.16
N ALA A 23 -13.76 1.56 1.80
CA ALA A 23 -14.25 1.85 3.14
C ALA A 23 -15.79 1.88 3.22
N VAL A 24 -16.46 2.49 2.22
CA VAL A 24 -17.94 2.48 2.10
C VAL A 24 -18.49 1.05 2.03
N ARG A 25 -17.74 0.13 1.41
CA ARG A 25 -18.08 -1.30 1.31
C ARG A 25 -17.66 -2.13 2.53
N GLN A 26 -17.17 -1.48 3.58
CA GLN A 26 -16.62 -2.16 4.77
C GLN A 26 -15.51 -3.16 4.42
N LYS A 27 -14.74 -2.85 3.37
CA LYS A 27 -13.61 -3.66 2.92
C LYS A 27 -12.32 -3.05 3.48
N PRO A 28 -11.74 -3.61 4.55
CA PRO A 28 -10.48 -3.09 5.08
C PRO A 28 -9.36 -3.34 4.08
N VAL A 29 -8.67 -2.26 3.69
CA VAL A 29 -7.50 -2.30 2.82
C VAL A 29 -6.30 -1.76 3.59
N LYS A 30 -5.23 -2.54 3.66
CA LYS A 30 -3.93 -2.10 4.16
C LYS A 30 -3.18 -1.47 2.99
N LEU A 31 -2.72 -0.23 3.18
CA LEU A 31 -1.93 0.48 2.19
C LEU A 31 -0.45 0.42 2.58
N LEU A 32 0.40 0.05 1.64
CA LEU A 32 1.85 -0.07 1.82
C LEU A 32 2.59 0.71 0.75
N TYR A 33 3.60 1.44 1.17
CA TYR A 33 4.48 2.20 0.28
C TYR A 33 5.91 1.70 0.47
N ALA A 34 6.58 1.33 -0.62
CA ALA A 34 8.01 1.20 -0.64
C ALA A 34 8.61 2.60 -0.72
N ALA A 35 8.90 3.20 0.43
CA ALA A 35 9.54 4.51 0.52
C ALA A 35 11.05 4.33 0.67
N GLU A 36 11.83 5.04 -0.16
CA GLU A 36 13.30 5.00 -0.08
C GLU A 36 13.85 5.94 1.00
N TYR A 37 13.14 7.03 1.30
CA TYR A 37 13.55 8.03 2.28
C TYR A 37 12.34 8.55 3.05
N LEU A 38 12.33 8.33 4.35
CA LEU A 38 11.36 8.96 5.23
C LEU A 38 12.00 10.16 5.92
N ASP A 39 11.17 11.10 6.34
CA ASP A 39 11.61 12.30 7.06
C ASP A 39 12.43 11.95 8.34
N ILE A 40 12.19 10.77 8.92
CA ILE A 40 12.93 10.18 10.06
C ILE A 40 14.36 9.72 9.72
N ASP A 41 14.72 9.69 8.43
CA ASP A 41 16.04 9.33 7.91
C ASP A 41 16.94 10.53 7.60
N THR A 42 16.49 11.74 7.97
CA THR A 42 17.25 12.97 7.75
C THR A 42 18.35 13.13 8.82
N PRO A 43 19.62 13.36 8.42
CA PRO A 43 20.71 13.68 9.36
C PRO A 43 20.40 14.87 10.27
N GLY A 44 20.83 14.80 11.54
CA GLY A 44 20.56 15.82 12.55
C GLY A 44 19.21 15.67 13.26
N LYS A 45 18.43 14.61 12.97
CA LYS A 45 17.23 14.25 13.74
C LYS A 45 17.54 13.15 14.75
N ASP A 46 16.88 13.20 15.90
CA ASP A 46 17.06 12.21 16.97
C ASP A 46 16.89 10.77 16.47
N SER A 47 15.91 10.48 15.62
CA SER A 47 15.71 9.15 15.04
C SER A 47 16.85 8.68 14.13
N TYR A 48 17.54 9.62 13.47
CA TYR A 48 18.69 9.34 12.64
C TYR A 48 19.92 9.07 13.52
N GLU A 49 20.24 9.97 14.45
CA GLU A 49 21.41 9.86 15.33
C GLU A 49 21.34 8.60 16.21
N LEU A 50 20.15 8.25 16.72
CA LEU A 50 19.92 7.01 17.46
C LEU A 50 20.22 5.77 16.61
N PHE A 51 19.84 5.79 15.33
CA PHE A 51 20.13 4.70 14.40
C PHE A 51 21.61 4.63 14.04
N ASP A 52 22.27 5.77 13.82
CA ASP A 52 23.69 5.83 13.54
C ASP A 52 24.52 5.30 14.72
N ALA A 53 24.08 5.59 15.95
CA ALA A 53 24.66 5.08 17.19
C ALA A 53 24.49 3.55 17.40
N GLY A 54 23.79 2.84 16.51
CA GLY A 54 23.74 1.37 16.52
C GLY A 54 22.40 0.76 16.96
N LEU A 55 21.33 1.53 17.13
CA LEU A 55 20.02 0.96 17.43
C LEU A 55 19.46 0.16 16.25
N ASP A 56 18.95 -1.04 16.55
CA ASP A 56 18.28 -1.90 15.57
C ASP A 56 16.85 -1.42 15.25
N PHE A 57 16.21 -0.78 16.23
CA PHE A 57 14.84 -0.27 16.15
C PHE A 57 14.71 1.07 16.87
N ALA A 58 13.87 1.97 16.33
CA ALA A 58 13.39 3.15 17.03
C ALA A 58 11.93 3.39 16.66
N MET A 59 11.14 3.77 17.65
CA MET A 59 9.72 4.03 17.48
C MET A 59 9.40 5.44 17.95
N LEU A 60 8.75 6.22 17.10
CA LEU A 60 8.19 7.53 17.42
C LEU A 60 6.66 7.41 17.47
N VAL A 61 6.09 7.66 18.64
CA VAL A 61 4.64 7.64 18.85
C VAL A 61 4.15 9.07 18.98
N THR A 62 3.20 9.46 18.13
CA THR A 62 2.46 10.72 18.21
C THR A 62 1.01 10.46 18.59
N ASP A 63 0.23 11.52 18.80
CA ASP A 63 -1.22 11.46 19.03
C ASP A 63 -2.00 10.83 17.85
N LYS A 64 -1.44 10.88 16.64
CA LYS A 64 -2.10 10.44 15.40
C LYS A 64 -1.47 9.21 14.76
N GLN A 65 -0.18 9.00 14.97
CA GLN A 65 0.63 8.08 14.17
C GLN A 65 1.70 7.39 15.01
N CYS A 66 2.06 6.19 14.61
CA CYS A 66 3.20 5.47 15.13
C CYS A 66 4.17 5.22 13.97
N TYR A 67 5.41 5.65 14.13
CA TYR A 67 6.48 5.44 13.18
C TYR A 67 7.45 4.44 13.77
N LEU A 68 7.70 3.34 13.07
CA LEU A 68 8.72 2.35 13.43
C LEU A 68 9.81 2.37 12.35
N LYS A 69 11.03 2.66 12.78
CA LYS A 69 12.24 2.48 11.97
C LYS A 69 12.92 1.19 12.41
N SER A 70 13.44 0.42 11.45
CA SER A 70 14.19 -0.80 11.71
C SER A 70 15.36 -0.92 10.74
N ARG A 71 16.46 -1.54 11.19
CA ARG A 71 17.56 -2.00 10.32
C ARG A 71 17.20 -3.27 9.55
N GLN A 72 16.24 -4.03 10.06
CA GLN A 72 15.76 -5.26 9.44
C GLN A 72 14.62 -4.93 8.48
N ASP A 73 14.48 -5.74 7.44
CA ASP A 73 13.31 -5.67 6.57
C ASP A 73 12.06 -6.10 7.35
N LEU A 74 11.17 -5.13 7.61
CA LEU A 74 9.94 -5.34 8.36
C LEU A 74 8.86 -6.06 7.55
N SER A 75 9.00 -6.18 6.23
CA SER A 75 8.02 -6.88 5.38
C SER A 75 7.81 -8.33 5.81
N ALA A 76 8.88 -9.00 6.27
CA ALA A 76 8.81 -10.37 6.78
C ALA A 76 8.01 -10.50 8.10
N PHE A 77 7.86 -9.40 8.84
CA PHE A 77 7.21 -9.39 10.15
C PHE A 77 5.82 -8.78 10.13
N LEU A 78 5.44 -8.08 9.06
CA LEU A 78 4.10 -7.52 8.89
C LEU A 78 3.10 -8.66 8.63
N PRO A 79 2.15 -8.95 9.55
CA PRO A 79 1.18 -10.01 9.35
C PRO A 79 0.17 -9.58 8.29
N VAL A 80 0.42 -9.95 7.04
CA VAL A 80 -0.57 -9.95 5.98
C VAL A 80 -1.26 -11.30 5.98
N CYS A 81 -2.50 -11.36 6.43
CA CYS A 81 -3.28 -12.59 6.35
C CYS A 81 -3.93 -12.73 4.97
N GLU A 82 -4.26 -13.96 4.56
CA GLU A 82 -4.87 -14.22 3.25
C GLU A 82 -6.21 -13.50 3.03
N ALA A 83 -6.88 -13.15 4.13
CA ALA A 83 -8.13 -12.40 4.13
C ALA A 83 -7.93 -10.89 3.90
N ASP A 84 -6.74 -10.36 4.18
CA ASP A 84 -6.46 -8.93 4.03
C ASP A 84 -6.41 -8.53 2.56
N TRP A 85 -6.95 -7.36 2.25
CA TRP A 85 -6.64 -6.68 1.00
C TRP A 85 -5.46 -5.76 1.28
N VAL A 86 -4.38 -5.98 0.54
CA VAL A 86 -3.18 -5.16 0.64
C VAL A 86 -3.00 -4.47 -0.69
N LEU A 87 -3.05 -3.15 -0.66
CA LEU A 87 -2.66 -2.30 -1.78
C LEU A 87 -1.21 -1.87 -1.52
N GLN A 88 -0.32 -2.20 -2.44
CA GLN A 88 1.09 -1.81 -2.36
C GLN A 88 1.48 -0.92 -3.54
N ILE A 89 2.39 -0.01 -3.22
CA ILE A 89 3.00 0.97 -4.09
C ILE A 89 4.50 0.71 -4.02
N GLY A 90 5.08 0.34 -5.16
CA GLY A 90 6.35 -0.38 -5.18
C GLY A 90 6.16 -1.85 -4.76
N GLU A 91 7.15 -2.68 -5.09
CA GLU A 91 7.06 -4.12 -4.88
C GLU A 91 7.64 -4.50 -3.52
N ILE A 92 6.75 -4.81 -2.56
CA ILE A 92 7.12 -5.29 -1.21
C ILE A 92 6.84 -6.79 -1.12
N TYR A 93 5.66 -7.21 -1.54
CA TYR A 93 5.25 -8.61 -1.66
C TYR A 93 4.99 -8.96 -3.12
N THR A 94 5.06 -10.26 -3.45
CA THR A 94 4.64 -10.72 -4.77
C THR A 94 3.15 -10.44 -5.00
N PRO A 95 2.77 -9.68 -6.04
CA PRO A 95 1.38 -9.31 -6.26
C PRO A 95 0.54 -10.47 -6.80
N THR A 96 -0.70 -10.56 -6.32
CA THR A 96 -1.75 -11.39 -6.94
C THR A 96 -2.39 -10.68 -8.13
N VAL A 97 -2.46 -9.35 -8.04
CA VAL A 97 -3.07 -8.46 -9.02
C VAL A 97 -2.16 -7.26 -9.23
N VAL A 98 -1.97 -6.86 -10.49
CA VAL A 98 -1.31 -5.63 -10.89
C VAL A 98 -2.36 -4.69 -11.47
N LEU A 99 -2.51 -3.51 -10.88
CA LEU A 99 -3.31 -2.41 -11.37
C LEU A 99 -2.37 -1.42 -12.06
N THR A 100 -2.54 -1.23 -13.37
CA THR A 100 -1.86 -0.17 -14.11
C THR A 100 -2.81 1.01 -14.24
N VAL A 101 -2.44 2.13 -13.65
CA VAL A 101 -3.24 3.35 -13.66
C VAL A 101 -2.83 4.22 -14.83
N THR A 102 -3.82 4.80 -15.50
CA THR A 102 -3.65 5.80 -16.57
C THR A 102 -4.56 6.97 -16.28
N ASP A 103 -4.45 8.07 -17.03
CA ASP A 103 -5.28 9.26 -16.81
C ASP A 103 -6.78 9.00 -16.92
N SER A 104 -7.20 7.98 -17.67
CA SER A 104 -8.61 7.71 -17.97
C SER A 104 -9.10 6.33 -17.53
N SER A 105 -8.19 5.43 -17.13
CA SER A 105 -8.56 4.04 -16.86
C SER A 105 -7.62 3.31 -15.91
N VAL A 106 -8.12 2.20 -15.36
CA VAL A 106 -7.37 1.24 -14.57
C VAL A 106 -7.38 -0.11 -15.29
N VAL A 107 -6.20 -0.63 -15.60
CA VAL A 107 -6.02 -1.93 -16.27
C VAL A 107 -5.54 -2.97 -15.28
N ILE A 108 -6.19 -4.12 -15.23
CA ILE A 108 -5.88 -5.23 -14.33
C ILE A 108 -5.14 -6.33 -15.09
N ASN A 109 -3.93 -6.67 -14.64
CA ASN A 109 -3.08 -7.74 -15.21
C ASN A 109 -2.98 -7.70 -16.75
N HIS A 110 -3.01 -6.50 -17.35
CA HIS A 110 -3.04 -6.28 -18.81
C HIS A 110 -4.22 -6.89 -19.57
N ASN A 111 -5.26 -7.37 -18.87
CA ASN A 111 -6.36 -8.13 -19.48
C ASN A 111 -7.70 -7.41 -19.45
N ARG A 112 -8.01 -6.69 -18.36
CA ARG A 112 -9.32 -6.06 -18.17
C ARG A 112 -9.16 -4.60 -17.81
N GLN A 113 -9.95 -3.73 -18.45
CA GLN A 113 -9.89 -2.29 -18.27
C GLN A 113 -11.21 -1.78 -17.67
N PHE A 114 -11.10 -0.83 -16.75
CA PHE A 114 -12.20 -0.09 -16.14
C PHE A 114 -11.95 1.40 -16.33
N ALA A 115 -12.99 2.21 -16.51
CA ALA A 115 -12.80 3.65 -16.51
C ALA A 115 -12.37 4.13 -15.11
N ILE A 116 -11.61 5.22 -15.03
CA ILE A 116 -11.01 5.69 -13.77
C ILE A 116 -12.04 6.05 -12.69
N ASN A 117 -13.29 6.32 -13.07
CA ASN A 117 -14.40 6.62 -12.17
C ASN A 117 -15.26 5.39 -11.80
N GLU A 118 -14.99 4.21 -12.37
CA GLU A 118 -15.77 2.99 -12.17
C GLU A 118 -15.24 2.13 -11.01
N PHE A 119 -14.82 2.75 -9.91
CA PHE A 119 -14.25 2.03 -8.76
C PHE A 119 -15.18 0.95 -8.20
N ASN A 120 -16.49 1.18 -8.23
CA ASN A 120 -17.45 0.19 -7.78
C ASN A 120 -17.41 -1.10 -8.62
N ALA A 121 -17.30 -0.98 -9.94
CA ALA A 121 -17.20 -2.14 -10.82
C ALA A 121 -15.83 -2.83 -10.66
N LEU A 122 -14.77 -2.03 -10.52
CA LEU A 122 -13.41 -2.50 -10.24
C LEU A 122 -13.37 -3.33 -8.95
N ILE A 123 -13.87 -2.80 -7.84
CA ILE A 123 -13.85 -3.48 -6.53
C ILE A 123 -14.67 -4.77 -6.60
N SER A 124 -15.87 -4.74 -7.18
CA SER A 124 -16.69 -5.96 -7.32
C SER A 124 -15.96 -7.05 -8.12
N TYR A 125 -15.27 -6.67 -9.20
CA TYR A 125 -14.46 -7.62 -9.96
C TYR A 125 -13.31 -8.21 -9.13
N LEU A 126 -12.61 -7.36 -8.36
CA LEU A 126 -11.52 -7.80 -7.49
C LEU A 126 -12.03 -8.73 -6.36
N GLU A 127 -13.24 -8.50 -5.85
CA GLU A 127 -13.89 -9.38 -4.87
C GLU A 127 -14.22 -10.76 -5.45
N GLU A 128 -14.82 -10.81 -6.63
CA GLU A 128 -15.07 -12.07 -7.34
C GLU A 128 -13.77 -12.81 -7.65
N TYR A 129 -12.73 -12.07 -8.06
CA TYR A 129 -11.42 -12.65 -8.36
C TYR A 129 -10.77 -13.24 -7.11
N HIS A 130 -10.83 -12.53 -5.98
CA HIS A 130 -10.32 -13.03 -4.70
C HIS A 130 -11.08 -14.27 -4.22
N ALA A 131 -12.41 -14.27 -4.37
CA ALA A 131 -13.27 -15.39 -3.98
C ALA A 131 -12.99 -16.67 -4.77
N LYS A 132 -12.68 -16.57 -6.07
CA LYS A 132 -12.35 -17.73 -6.93
C LYS A 132 -11.00 -18.38 -6.63
N ARG A 133 -10.13 -17.71 -5.87
CA ARG A 133 -8.77 -18.18 -5.54
C ARG A 133 -8.65 -18.69 -4.09
N LYS A 134 -9.72 -18.60 -3.30
CA LYS A 134 -9.86 -19.29 -2.01
C LYS A 134 -10.45 -20.68 -2.24
#